data_AF-A0A6G8C0I7-F1
#
_entry.id   AF-A0A6G8C0I7-F1
#
_cell.length_a   1.000
_cell.length_b   1.000
_cell.length_c   1.000
_cell.angle_alpha   90.00
_cell.angle_beta   90.00
_cell.angle_gamma   90.00
#
_symmetry.space_group_name_H-M   'P 1'
#
loop_
_entity.id
_entity.type
_entity.pdbx_description
1 polymer ?
#
loop_
_entity_poly.entity_id
_entity_poly.type
_entity_poly.pdbx_seq_one_letter_code
_entity_poly.pdbx_strand_id
1 'polypeptide(L)' 'MQWKDYIAAIAERGLTQKQLADKAGCGQATISDIASGKTRDPRSSIGFALIRIGKRLGIKANPTTTPTKSEAAHG' A
#
# COMPACT_ATOMS: atom_id res chain seq x y z
N MET A 1 1.26 -7.69 10.14
CA MET A 1 2.09 -7.05 9.10
C MET A 1 1.84 -5.57 9.16
N GLN A 2 2.90 -4.76 9.17
CA GLN A 2 2.81 -3.34 8.88
C GLN A 2 2.77 -3.15 7.35
N TRP A 3 2.37 -1.99 6.87
CA TRP A 3 2.34 -1.71 5.42
C TRP A 3 3.68 -1.96 4.72
N LYS A 4 4.80 -1.69 5.41
CA LYS A 4 6.14 -1.99 4.91
C LYS A 4 6.33 -3.47 4.54
N ASP A 5 5.85 -4.38 5.40
CA ASP A 5 6.02 -5.82 5.21
C ASP A 5 5.13 -6.30 4.05
N TYR A 6 3.95 -5.70 3.92
CA TYR A 6 3.04 -5.99 2.82
C TYR A 6 3.60 -5.51 1.47
N ILE A 7 4.19 -4.32 1.42
CA ILE A 7 4.86 -3.82 0.20
C ILE A 7 6.10 -4.64 -0.12
N ALA A 8 6.88 -5.05 0.89
CA ALA A 8 8.02 -5.94 0.70
C ALA A 8 7.59 -7.27 0.07
N ALA A 9 6.53 -7.91 0.61
CA ALA A 9 5.98 -9.14 0.04
C ALA A 9 5.51 -8.98 -1.41
N ILE A 10 4.94 -7.81 -1.77
CA ILE A 10 4.57 -7.52 -3.15
C ILE A 10 5.83 -7.37 -4.03
N ALA A 11 6.88 -6.74 -3.52
CA ALA A 11 8.15 -6.59 -4.23
C ALA A 11 8.85 -7.93 -4.49
N GLU A 12 8.76 -8.87 -3.53
CA GLU A 12 9.26 -10.24 -3.69
C GLU A 12 8.54 -11.01 -4.81
N ARG A 13 7.35 -10.57 -5.24
CA ARG A 13 6.64 -11.11 -6.40
C ARG A 13 7.08 -10.47 -7.73
N GLY A 14 8.12 -9.64 -7.72
CA GLY A 14 8.70 -9.01 -8.90
C GLY A 14 8.08 -7.66 -9.29
N LEU A 15 7.23 -7.06 -8.44
CA LEU A 15 6.72 -5.71 -8.70
C LEU A 15 7.62 -4.65 -8.07
N THR A 16 8.08 -3.71 -8.88
CA THR A 16 8.86 -2.55 -8.39
C THR A 16 7.97 -1.50 -7.71
N GLN A 17 8.57 -0.66 -6.86
CA GLN A 17 7.85 0.47 -6.24
C GLN A 17 7.20 1.41 -7.27
N LYS A 18 7.87 1.64 -8.41
CA LYS A 18 7.33 2.46 -9.52
C LYS A 18 6.07 1.83 -10.12
N GLN A 19 6.08 0.51 -10.37
CA GLN A 19 4.91 -0.21 -10.88
C GLN A 19 3.78 -0.27 -9.84
N LEU A 20 4.11 -0.33 -8.56
CA LEU A 20 3.11 -0.23 -7.49
C LEU A 20 2.44 1.13 -7.51
N ALA A 21 3.22 2.19 -7.64
CA ALA A 21 2.73 3.55 -7.65
C ALA A 21 1.80 3.79 -8.84
N ASP A 22 2.22 3.36 -10.04
CA ASP A 22 1.43 3.41 -11.27
C ASP A 22 0.10 2.64 -11.11
N LYS A 23 0.15 1.40 -10.61
CA LYS A 23 -1.05 0.59 -10.37
C LYS A 23 -1.94 1.12 -9.24
N ALA A 24 -1.36 1.81 -8.27
CA ALA A 24 -2.08 2.40 -7.14
C ALA A 24 -2.57 3.82 -7.41
N GLY A 25 -2.19 4.44 -8.53
CA GLY A 25 -2.55 5.81 -8.88
C GLY A 25 -1.89 6.86 -7.98
N CYS A 26 -0.68 6.61 -7.50
CA CYS A 26 0.06 7.52 -6.63
C CYS A 26 1.51 7.74 -7.09
N GLY A 27 2.23 8.65 -6.43
CA GLY A 27 3.63 8.89 -6.71
C GLY A 27 4.53 7.80 -6.12
N GLN A 28 5.66 7.51 -6.79
CA GLN A 28 6.64 6.53 -6.28
C GLN A 28 7.19 6.90 -4.90
N ALA A 29 7.34 8.19 -4.60
CA ALA A 29 7.71 8.68 -3.28
C ALA A 29 6.71 8.25 -2.18
N THR A 30 5.41 8.24 -2.49
CA THR A 30 4.37 7.77 -1.56
C THR A 30 4.54 6.28 -1.25
N ILE A 31 4.83 5.47 -2.27
CA ILE A 31 5.12 4.04 -2.06
C ILE A 31 6.39 3.84 -1.25
N SER A 32 7.46 4.60 -1.52
CA SER A 32 8.68 4.54 -0.70
C SER A 32 8.42 4.91 0.76
N ASP A 33 7.65 5.96 1.02
CA ASP A 33 7.36 6.42 2.38
C ASP A 33 6.60 5.36 3.20
N ILE A 34 5.63 4.70 2.57
CA ILE A 34 4.91 3.56 3.15
C ILE A 34 5.83 2.35 3.34
N ALA A 35 6.66 2.03 2.33
CA ALA A 35 7.60 0.91 2.36
C ALA A 35 8.69 1.07 3.44
N SER A 36 9.13 2.30 3.70
CA SER A 36 10.05 2.62 4.78
C SER A 36 9.36 2.70 6.15
N GLY A 37 8.03 2.65 6.21
CA GLY A 37 7.24 2.75 7.44
C GLY A 37 7.11 4.17 8.00
N LYS A 38 7.50 5.20 7.23
CA LYS A 38 7.23 6.60 7.57
C LYS A 38 5.72 6.88 7.54
N THR A 39 5.05 6.41 6.49
CA THR A 39 3.58 6.40 6.42
C THR A 39 3.06 5.09 6.97
N ARG A 40 2.44 5.16 8.15
CA ARG A 40 1.81 4.01 8.83
C ARG A 40 0.31 3.90 8.52
N ASP A 41 -0.30 5.00 8.11
CA ASP A 41 -1.69 5.08 7.67
C ASP A 41 -1.76 5.77 6.29
N PRO A 42 -1.62 5.00 5.20
CA PRO A 42 -1.81 5.56 3.87
C PRO A 42 -3.28 5.87 3.64
N ARG A 43 -3.54 6.94 2.87
CA ARG A 43 -4.90 7.34 2.47
C ARG A 43 -5.68 6.14 1.96
N SER A 44 -6.96 6.04 2.33
CA SER A 44 -7.73 4.80 2.14
C SER A 44 -7.73 4.29 0.70
N SER A 45 -7.79 5.18 -0.30
CA SER A 45 -7.70 4.82 -1.72
C SER A 45 -6.41 4.09 -2.09
N ILE A 46 -5.26 4.56 -1.59
CA ILE A 46 -3.95 3.92 -1.85
C ILE A 46 -3.90 2.57 -1.15
N GLY A 47 -4.36 2.51 0.11
CA GLY A 47 -4.38 1.27 0.87
C GLY A 47 -5.22 0.19 0.18
N PHE A 48 -6.44 0.52 -0.27
CA PHE A 48 -7.28 -0.42 -1.02
C PHE A 48 -6.66 -0.86 -2.34
N ALA A 49 -5.98 0.05 -3.06
CA ALA A 49 -5.30 -0.30 -4.30
C ALA A 49 -4.15 -1.29 -4.06
N LEU A 50 -3.32 -1.07 -3.03
CA LEU A 50 -2.27 -1.99 -2.61
C LEU A 50 -2.84 -3.35 -2.21
N ILE A 51 -3.92 -3.37 -1.43
CA ILE A 51 -4.60 -4.62 -1.05
C ILE A 51 -5.06 -5.39 -2.29
N ARG A 52 -5.67 -4.70 -3.27
CA ARG A 52 -6.11 -5.31 -4.53
C ARG A 52 -4.93 -5.89 -5.33
N ILE A 53 -3.79 -5.19 -5.37
CA ILE A 53 -2.57 -5.67 -6.04
C ILE A 53 -2.05 -6.93 -5.36
N GLY A 54 -1.83 -6.90 -4.04
CA GLY A 54 -1.33 -8.07 -3.32
C GLY A 54 -2.29 -9.26 -3.39
N LYS A 55 -3.61 -9.04 -3.38
CA LYS A 55 -4.61 -10.10 -3.58
C LYS A 55 -4.45 -10.79 -4.93
N ARG A 56 -4.18 -10.05 -6.01
CA ARG A 56 -3.89 -10.62 -7.34
C ARG A 56 -2.61 -11.46 -7.37
N LEU A 57 -1.68 -11.18 -6.46
CA LEU A 57 -0.42 -11.90 -6.30
C LEU A 57 -0.49 -13.02 -5.24
N GLY A 58 -1.68 -13.31 -4.69
CA GLY A 58 -1.87 -14.34 -3.66
C GLY A 58 -1.37 -13.94 -2.27
N ILE A 59 -1.10 -12.66 -2.02
CA ILE A 59 -0.64 -12.14 -0.72
C ILE A 59 -1.87 -11.76 0.11
N LYS A 60 -1.94 -12.27 1.34
CA LYS A 60 -3.02 -11.96 2.28
C LYS A 60 -2.69 -10.68 3.05
N ALA A 61 -3.55 -9.67 2.94
CA ALA A 61 -3.50 -8.50 3.82
C ALA A 61 -4.00 -8.89 5.21
N ASN A 62 -3.34 -8.38 6.26
CA ASN A 62 -3.77 -8.58 7.65
C ASN A 62 -4.73 -7.45 8.07
N PRO A 63 -5.55 -7.61 9.12
CA PRO A 63 -6.46 -6.55 9.56
C PRO A 63 -5.74 -5.26 9.94
N THR A 64 -4.47 -5.35 10.40
CA THR A 64 -3.59 -4.21 10.71
C THR A 64 -3.10 -3.42 9.49
N THR A 65 -3.30 -3.94 8.26
CA THR A 65 -3.05 -3.25 6.97
C THR A 65 -4.34 -2.79 6.31
N THR A 66 -5.47 -2.82 7.02
CA THR A 66 -6.72 -2.26 6.49
C THR A 66 -6.67 -0.76 6.72
N PRO A 67 -6.73 0.09 5.67
CA PRO A 67 -6.91 1.50 5.92
C PRO A 67 -8.26 1.66 6.62
N THR A 68 -8.25 2.19 7.84
CA THR A 68 -9.48 2.65 8.47
C THR A 68 -10.09 3.66 7.51
N LYS A 69 -11.37 3.52 7.22
CA LYS A 69 -12.12 4.45 6.38
C LYS A 69 -12.20 5.79 7.11
N SER A 70 -11.09 6.55 7.16
CA SER A 70 -11.10 7.90 7.68
C SER A 70 -11.61 8.78 6.57
N GLU A 71 -12.86 9.19 6.74
CA GLU A 71 -13.56 10.16 5.93
C GLU A 71 -12.67 11.33 5.53
N ALA A 72 -12.86 11.76 4.29
CA ALA A 72 -12.33 13.00 3.77
C ALA A 72 -12.69 14.16 4.72
N ALA A 73 -11.74 14.62 5.52
CA ALA A 73 -11.76 15.93 6.14
C ALA A 73 -10.54 16.69 5.63
N HIS A 74 -10.69 17.37 4.51
CA HIS A 74 -9.92 18.56 4.19
C HIS A 74 -10.95 19.69 4.04
N GLY A 75 -11.04 20.52 5.08
CA GLY A 75 -11.52 21.89 4.96
C GLY A 75 -10.42 22.80 4.42
#